data_AF-A0A266NET7-F1
#
_entry.id   AF-A0A266NET7-F1
#
_cell.length_a   1.000
_cell.length_b   1.000
_cell.length_c   1.000
_cell.angle_alpha   90.00
_cell.angle_beta   90.00
_cell.angle_gamma   90.00
#
_symmetry.space_group_name_H-M   'P 1'
#
loop_
_entity.id
_entity.type
_entity.pdbx_description
1 polymer ?
#
loop_
_entity_poly.entity_id
_entity_poly.type
_entity_poly.pdbx_seq_one_letter_code
_entity_poly.pdbx_strand_id
1 'polypeptide(L)'
;MGLLYVFSLFSNVQRALVESGRDYEWHPISRCIVLYTAWIVSSFTLLVEPELILVALNAVLLVASCWALVGAQKAINFLHNDLQGKKNHALSFVEGLCAVGGGVVWVLLILIASLAVYMPVE
;
A
#
# COMPACT_ATOMS: atom_id res chain seq x y z
N MET A 1 -5.87 -12.71 -4.99
CA MET A 1 -6.24 -11.91 -6.19
C MET A 1 -5.52 -10.55 -6.23
N GLY A 2 -5.64 -9.70 -5.20
CA GLY A 2 -4.99 -8.37 -5.22
C GLY A 2 -3.45 -8.37 -5.30
N LEU A 3 -2.78 -9.32 -4.66
CA LEU A 3 -1.31 -9.37 -4.63
C LEU A 3 -0.66 -9.70 -5.98
N LEU A 4 -1.20 -10.69 -6.70
CA LEU A 4 -0.76 -11.02 -8.06
C LEU A 4 -0.99 -9.86 -9.03
N TYR A 5 -2.09 -9.11 -8.82
CA TYR A 5 -2.36 -7.89 -9.57
C TYR A 5 -1.31 -6.81 -9.31
N VAL A 6 -0.96 -6.54 -8.04
CA VAL A 6 0.09 -5.57 -7.68
C VAL A 6 1.44 -5.97 -8.28
N PHE A 7 1.81 -7.25 -8.20
CA PHE A 7 3.04 -7.74 -8.81
C PHE A 7 3.05 -7.53 -10.33
N SER A 8 1.98 -7.92 -11.01
CA SER A 8 1.82 -7.72 -12.46
C SER A 8 1.88 -6.23 -12.83
N LEU A 9 1.22 -5.36 -12.05
CA LEU A 9 1.24 -3.92 -12.25
C LEU A 9 2.68 -3.38 -12.15
N PHE A 10 3.43 -3.75 -11.11
CA PHE A 10 4.79 -3.28 -10.91
C PHE A 10 5.75 -3.83 -11.98
N SER A 11 5.54 -5.06 -12.47
CA SER A 11 6.27 -5.59 -13.62
C SER A 11 5.97 -4.81 -14.90
N ASN A 12 4.73 -4.44 -15.15
CA ASN A 12 4.35 -3.63 -16.30
C ASN A 12 4.97 -2.22 -16.23
N VAL A 13 4.98 -1.60 -15.04
CA VAL A 13 5.65 -0.31 -14.81
C VAL A 13 7.16 -0.42 -15.03
N GLN A 14 7.80 -1.48 -14.51
CA GLN A 14 9.22 -1.74 -14.74
C GLN A 14 9.53 -1.85 -16.23
N ARG A 15 8.75 -2.63 -16.99
CA ARG A 15 8.92 -2.79 -18.43
C ARG A 15 8.79 -1.44 -19.16
N ALA A 16 7.74 -0.68 -18.85
CA ALA A 16 7.52 0.62 -19.47
C ALA A 16 8.63 1.63 -19.14
N LEU A 17 9.21 1.59 -17.94
CA LEU A 17 10.34 2.45 -17.57
C LEU A 17 11.58 2.11 -18.40
N VAL A 18 11.89 0.82 -18.54
CA VAL A 18 12.99 0.33 -19.39
C VAL A 18 12.79 0.73 -20.85
N GLU A 19 11.59 0.52 -21.39
CA GLU A 19 11.24 0.89 -22.77
C GLU A 19 11.27 2.40 -23.00
N SER A 20 11.01 3.21 -21.97
CA SER A 20 11.04 4.67 -22.09
C SER A 20 12.46 5.23 -22.26
N GLY A 21 13.50 4.46 -21.93
CA GLY A 21 14.91 4.86 -22.01
C GLY A 21 15.30 6.02 -21.10
N ARG A 22 14.43 6.41 -20.16
CA ARG A 22 14.67 7.51 -19.21
C ARG A 22 15.11 6.98 -17.86
N ASP A 23 16.08 7.64 -17.25
CA ASP A 23 16.53 7.30 -15.91
C ASP A 23 15.46 7.61 -14.87
N TYR A 24 15.06 6.59 -14.12
CA TYR A 24 14.12 6.71 -13.02
C TYR A 24 14.43 5.67 -11.94
N GLU A 25 14.56 6.12 -10.70
CA GLU A 25 14.84 5.23 -9.57
C GLU A 25 13.59 4.45 -9.16
N TRP A 26 13.51 3.20 -9.64
CA TRP A 26 12.39 2.30 -9.40
C TRP A 26 12.84 1.06 -8.62
N HIS A 27 12.11 0.76 -7.54
CA HIS A 27 12.36 -0.39 -6.67
C HIS A 27 11.08 -1.23 -6.57
N PRO A 28 10.73 -2.04 -7.60
CA PRO A 28 9.47 -2.78 -7.63
C PRO A 28 9.42 -3.87 -6.56
N ILE A 29 10.53 -4.59 -6.35
CA ILE A 29 10.61 -5.71 -5.40
C ILE A 29 10.37 -5.22 -3.97
N SER A 30 11.08 -4.18 -3.54
CA SER A 30 10.93 -3.62 -2.18
C SER A 30 9.50 -3.14 -1.91
N ARG A 31 8.85 -2.51 -2.90
CA ARG A 31 7.46 -2.07 -2.78
C ARG A 31 6.49 -3.23 -2.71
N CYS A 32 6.70 -4.28 -3.51
CA CYS A 32 5.93 -5.52 -3.41
C CYS A 32 6.09 -6.14 -2.03
N ILE A 33 7.31 -6.29 -1.51
CA ILE A 33 7.57 -6.88 -0.19
C ILE A 33 6.78 -6.13 0.88
N VAL A 34 6.83 -4.79 0.90
CA VAL A 34 6.07 -3.99 1.87
C VAL A 34 4.56 -4.29 1.82
N LEU A 35 3.96 -4.30 0.63
CA LEU A 35 2.52 -4.54 0.47
C LEU A 35 2.13 -5.98 0.81
N TYR A 36 2.99 -6.94 0.53
CA TYR A 36 2.78 -8.34 0.90
C TYR A 36 2.88 -8.53 2.42
N THR A 37 3.91 -7.98 3.05
CA THR A 37 4.08 -8.03 4.51
C THR A 37 2.91 -7.34 5.21
N ALA A 38 2.46 -6.17 4.72
CA ALA A 38 1.27 -5.48 5.21
C ALA A 38 0.03 -6.38 5.18
N TRP A 39 -0.20 -7.06 4.06
CA TRP A 39 -1.35 -7.98 3.92
C TRP A 39 -1.27 -9.17 4.88
N ILE A 40 -0.09 -9.79 5.03
CA ILE A 40 0.11 -10.92 5.94
C ILE A 40 -0.11 -10.48 7.39
N VAL A 41 0.52 -9.38 7.81
CA VAL A 41 0.45 -8.90 9.20
C VAL A 41 -0.97 -8.44 9.56
N SER A 42 -1.64 -7.69 8.69
CA SER A 42 -3.04 -7.28 8.93
C SER A 42 -3.97 -8.49 9.02
N SER A 43 -3.79 -9.50 8.16
CA SER A 43 -4.57 -10.74 8.21
C SER A 43 -4.28 -11.53 9.50
N PHE A 44 -3.02 -11.62 9.89
CA PHE A 44 -2.61 -12.30 11.13
C PHE A 44 -3.18 -11.60 12.37
N THR A 45 -3.25 -10.26 12.36
CA THR A 45 -3.83 -9.46 13.45
C THR A 45 -5.29 -9.79 13.73
N LEU A 46 -6.04 -10.27 12.73
CA LEU A 46 -7.42 -10.71 12.89
C LEU A 46 -7.55 -12.11 13.50
N LEU A 47 -6.45 -12.88 13.57
CA LEU A 47 -6.45 -14.28 13.98
C LEU A 47 -5.84 -14.51 15.37
N VAL A 48 -5.18 -13.50 15.94
CA VAL A 48 -4.48 -13.59 17.21
C VAL A 48 -4.97 -12.56 18.19
N GLU A 49 -4.68 -12.79 19.48
CA GLU A 49 -4.95 -11.79 20.50
C GLU A 49 -4.16 -10.50 20.22
N PRO A 50 -4.77 -9.34 20.47
CA PRO A 50 -4.16 -8.06 20.18
C PRO A 50 -2.95 -7.84 21.10
N GLU A 51 -1.78 -7.65 20.51
CA GLU A 51 -0.55 -7.27 21.21
C GLU A 51 -0.06 -5.89 20.76
N LEU A 52 0.54 -5.13 21.68
CA LEU A 52 1.06 -3.79 21.39
C LEU A 52 2.10 -3.79 20.25
N ILE A 53 2.94 -4.83 20.16
CA ILE A 53 3.93 -4.97 19.09
C ILE A 53 3.27 -5.12 17.72
N LEU A 54 2.14 -5.83 17.65
CA LEU A 54 1.42 -6.07 16.42
C LEU A 54 0.65 -4.82 15.96
N VAL A 55 0.13 -4.04 16.92
CA VAL A 55 -0.43 -2.70 16.68
C VAL A 55 0.64 -1.76 16.11
N ALA A 56 1.80 -1.67 16.76
CA ALA A 56 2.90 -0.82 16.30
C ALA A 56 3.38 -1.23 14.91
N LEU A 57 3.47 -2.54 14.64
CA LEU A 57 3.86 -3.06 13.34
C LEU A 57 2.85 -2.69 12.23
N ASN A 58 1.54 -2.77 12.50
CA ASN A 58 0.53 -2.32 11.55
C ASN A 58 0.64 -0.82 11.25
N ALA A 59 0.90 0.03 12.26
CA ALA A 59 1.08 1.46 12.06
C ALA A 59 2.30 1.77 11.16
N VAL A 60 3.42 1.08 11.39
CA VAL A 60 4.62 1.20 10.54
C VAL A 60 4.33 0.72 9.11
N LEU A 61 3.65 -0.42 8.95
CA LEU A 61 3.32 -0.97 7.65
C LEU A 61 2.32 -0.10 6.87
N LEU A 62 1.42 0.61 7.55
CA LEU A 62 0.55 1.60 6.93
C LEU A 62 1.37 2.71 6.27
N VAL A 63 2.30 3.32 7.01
CA VAL A 63 3.19 4.38 6.49
C VAL A 63 4.07 3.85 5.34
N ALA A 64 4.65 2.65 5.50
CA ALA A 64 5.45 2.02 4.46
C ALA A 64 4.62 1.73 3.19
N SER A 65 3.37 1.32 3.35
CA SER A 65 2.45 1.07 2.23
C SER A 65 2.10 2.35 1.50
N CYS A 66 1.89 3.47 2.22
CA CYS A 66 1.74 4.78 1.60
C CYS A 66 2.97 5.15 0.77
N TRP A 67 4.19 4.95 1.30
CA TRP A 67 5.42 5.17 0.53
C TRP A 67 5.47 4.30 -0.74
N ALA A 68 5.12 3.02 -0.63
CA ALA A 68 5.14 2.09 -1.75
C ALA A 68 4.15 2.52 -2.86
N LEU A 69 2.91 2.84 -2.48
CA LEU A 69 1.85 3.26 -3.41
C LEU A 69 2.12 4.64 -4.02
N VAL A 70 2.56 5.62 -3.23
CA VAL A 70 2.93 6.94 -3.73
C VAL A 70 4.12 6.84 -4.69
N GLY A 71 5.11 6.01 -4.38
CA GLY A 71 6.23 5.75 -5.28
C GLY A 71 5.78 5.12 -6.60
N ALA A 72 4.84 4.17 -6.56
CA ALA A 72 4.26 3.59 -7.76
C ALA A 72 3.50 4.62 -8.59
N GLN A 73 2.68 5.47 -7.96
CA GLN A 73 1.96 6.53 -8.65
C GLN A 73 2.92 7.52 -9.32
N LYS A 74 4.01 7.91 -8.64
CA LYS A 74 5.05 8.79 -9.20
C LYS A 74 5.71 8.16 -10.43
N ALA A 75 5.98 6.86 -10.43
CA ALA A 75 6.55 6.16 -11.57
C ALA A 75 5.60 6.14 -12.77
N ILE A 76 4.31 5.88 -12.53
CA ILE A 76 3.27 5.91 -13.58
C ILE A 76 3.13 7.34 -14.15
N ASN A 77 3.11 8.35 -13.29
CA ASN A 77 3.05 9.76 -13.69
C ASN A 77 4.27 10.17 -14.52
N PHE A 78 5.47 9.73 -14.13
CA PHE A 78 6.70 9.92 -14.90
C PHE A 78 6.59 9.32 -16.30
N LEU A 79 6.09 8.08 -16.40
CA LEU A 79 5.87 7.39 -17.67
C LEU A 79 4.99 8.21 -18.63
N HIS A 80 3.95 8.88 -18.12
CA HIS A 80 3.02 9.70 -18.89
C HIS A 80 3.47 11.15 -19.13
N ASN A 81 4.73 11.51 -18.84
CA ASN A 81 5.22 12.89 -18.90
C ASN A 81 4.40 13.86 -18.03
N ASP A 82 3.81 13.36 -16.95
CA ASP A 82 2.93 14.12 -16.07
C ASP A 82 3.53 14.21 -14.67
N LEU A 83 4.70 14.86 -14.57
CA LEU A 83 5.46 14.97 -13.33
C LEU A 83 4.70 15.68 -12.20
N GLN A 84 3.78 16.60 -12.56
CA GLN A 84 2.92 17.30 -11.61
C GLN A 84 1.64 16.51 -11.28
N GLY A 85 1.43 15.35 -11.89
CA GLY A 85 0.27 14.49 -11.73
C GLY A 85 -1.03 15.05 -12.28
N LYS A 86 -1.02 16.17 -13.00
CA LYS A 86 -2.22 16.93 -13.38
C LYS A 86 -3.19 16.17 -14.30
N LYS A 87 -2.70 15.23 -15.10
CA LYS A 87 -3.48 14.42 -16.05
C LYS A 87 -3.78 13.02 -15.53
N ASN A 88 -2.85 12.42 -14.80
CA ASN A 88 -2.95 11.07 -14.24
C ASN A 88 -3.33 11.09 -12.74
N HIS A 89 -3.98 12.18 -12.30
CA HIS A 89 -4.55 12.35 -10.96
C HIS A 89 -5.89 11.64 -10.78
N ALA A 90 -6.55 11.28 -11.88
CA ALA A 90 -7.86 10.65 -11.85
C ALA A 90 -7.70 9.15 -11.60
N LEU A 91 -7.48 8.77 -10.34
CA LEU A 91 -8.09 7.52 -9.87
C LEU A 91 -9.56 7.60 -10.31
N SER A 92 -10.05 6.58 -11.02
CA SER A 92 -11.48 6.49 -11.27
C SER A 92 -12.20 6.60 -9.93
N PHE A 93 -13.43 7.13 -9.94
CA PHE A 93 -14.21 7.28 -8.71
C PHE A 93 -14.24 6.01 -7.85
N VAL A 94 -14.29 4.85 -8.51
CA VAL A 94 -14.24 3.52 -7.91
C VAL A 94 -12.87 3.22 -7.28
N GLU A 95 -11.76 3.47 -7.98
CA GLU A 95 -10.41 3.25 -7.44
C GLU A 95 -10.11 4.20 -6.27
N GLY A 96 -10.59 5.44 -6.34
CA GLY A 96 -10.49 6.41 -5.25
C GLY A 96 -11.27 5.97 -4.01
N LEU A 97 -12.51 5.52 -4.19
CA LEU A 97 -13.31 4.95 -3.10
C LEU A 97 -12.66 3.71 -2.49
N CYS A 98 -12.11 2.81 -3.31
CA CYS A 98 -11.41 1.63 -2.83
C CYS A 98 -10.13 1.99 -2.05
N ALA A 99 -9.35 2.98 -2.52
CA ALA A 99 -8.13 3.41 -1.85
C ALA A 99 -8.43 4.08 -0.50
N VAL A 100 -9.39 5.01 -0.47
CA VAL A 100 -9.81 5.68 0.77
C VAL A 100 -10.48 4.68 1.71
N GLY A 101 -11.39 3.85 1.20
CA GLY A 101 -12.09 2.83 1.99
C GLY A 101 -11.13 1.82 2.60
N GLY A 102 -10.16 1.33 1.82
CA GLY A 102 -9.11 0.43 2.33
C GLY A 102 -8.26 1.08 3.42
N GLY A 103 -7.85 2.33 3.23
CA GLY A 103 -7.12 3.10 4.25
C GLY A 103 -7.93 3.29 5.54
N VAL A 104 -9.20 3.65 5.44
CA VAL A 104 -10.10 3.82 6.59
C VAL A 104 -10.29 2.51 7.35
N VAL A 105 -10.56 1.41 6.65
CA VAL A 105 -10.71 0.08 7.27
C VAL A 105 -9.45 -0.32 8.03
N TRP A 106 -8.27 -0.05 7.47
CA TRP A 106 -7.01 -0.39 8.14
C TRP A 106 -6.73 0.49 9.36
N VAL A 107 -7.06 1.78 9.32
CA VAL A 107 -6.99 2.65 10.51
C VAL A 107 -7.94 2.17 11.60
N LEU A 108 -9.16 1.76 11.24
CA LEU A 108 -10.11 1.18 12.19
C LEU A 108 -9.57 -0.12 12.80
N LEU A 109 -8.93 -0.98 12.00
CA LEU A 109 -8.26 -2.18 12.52
C LEU A 109 -7.23 -1.82 13.60
N ILE A 110 -6.36 -0.84 13.32
CA ILE A 110 -5.34 -0.38 14.28
C ILE A 110 -6.00 0.15 15.57
N LEU A 111 -7.05 0.98 15.44
CA LEU A 111 -7.74 1.56 16.60
C LEU A 111 -8.43 0.50 17.46
N ILE A 112 -9.15 -0.43 16.83
CA ILE A 112 -9.86 -1.52 17.52
C ILE A 112 -8.85 -2.44 18.21
N ALA A 113 -7.79 -2.85 17.50
CA ALA A 113 -6.73 -3.67 18.08
C ALA A 113 -6.06 -2.94 19.26
N SER A 114 -5.75 -1.65 19.13
CA SER A 114 -5.19 -0.84 20.21
C SER A 114 -6.09 -0.82 21.45
N LEU A 115 -7.39 -0.57 21.26
CA LEU A 115 -8.35 -0.53 22.37
C LEU A 115 -8.47 -1.88 23.07
N ALA A 116 -8.46 -2.97 22.30
CA ALA A 116 -8.55 -4.32 22.83
C ALA A 116 -7.30 -4.75 23.63
N VAL A 117 -6.12 -4.18 23.34
CA VAL A 117 -4.92 -4.35 24.20
C VAL A 117 -5.16 -3.78 25.61
N TYR A 118 -5.82 -2.63 25.71
CA TYR A 118 -5.99 -1.90 26.98
C TYR A 118 -7.28 -2.23 27.73
N MET A 119 -8.31 -2.72 27.03
CA MET A 119 -9.59 -3.15 27.58
C MET A 119 -9.87 -4.59 27.12
N PRO A 120 -9.16 -5.59 27.67
CA PRO A 120 -9.48 -6.97 27.38
C PRO A 120 -10.93 -7.24 27.83
N VAL A 121 -11.77 -7.72 26.90
CA VAL A 121 -13.13 -8.14 27.22
C VAL A 121 -13.00 -9.51 27.90
N GLU A 122 -13.27 -9.57 29.20
CA GLU A 122 -13.32 -10.81 29.99
C GLU A 122 -14.39 -11.79 29.48
#